data_AF-A0A315XJQ5-F1
#
_entry.id   AF-A0A315XJQ5-F1
#
_cell.length_a   1.000
_cell.length_b   1.000
_cell.length_c   1.000
_cell.angle_alpha   90.00
_cell.angle_beta   90.00
_cell.angle_gamma   90.00
#
_symmetry.space_group_name_H-M   'P 1'
#
loop_
_entity.id
_entity.type
_entity.pdbx_description
1 polymer ?
#
loop_
_entity_poly.entity_id
_entity_poly.type
_entity_poly.pdbx_seq_one_letter_code
_entity_poly.pdbx_strand_id
1 'polypeptide(L)'
;MVIKMTEDRFRKYDELEDDEKEVLDVFRQMKLLADYNKFKLYKYKVEDLIEDYEDLKKLREEIQAKYFSVYDELVNEELIEGELDASIWGIAREQENETWNSELQLMGEIKTNFELAIKMIETGEAEQMIIDDENK
;
A
#
# COMPACT_ATOMS: atom_id res chain seq x y z
N MET A 1 -3.45 38.22 -48.42
CA MET A 1 -4.05 38.11 -47.09
C MET A 1 -3.42 36.88 -46.44
N VAL A 2 -2.43 37.06 -45.57
CA VAL A 2 -1.74 35.93 -44.94
C VAL A 2 -2.56 35.54 -43.72
N ILE A 3 -3.19 34.37 -43.77
CA ILE A 3 -3.81 33.77 -42.59
C ILE A 3 -2.65 33.38 -41.67
N LYS A 4 -2.48 34.11 -40.57
CA LYS A 4 -1.60 33.68 -39.48
C LYS A 4 -2.23 32.41 -38.91
N MET A 5 -1.65 31.25 -39.22
CA MET A 5 -1.79 30.09 -38.34
C MET A 5 -1.05 30.47 -37.06
N THR A 6 -1.77 30.96 -36.06
CA THR A 6 -1.30 30.84 -34.69
C THR A 6 -1.11 29.36 -34.45
N GLU A 7 0.12 28.95 -34.17
CA GLU A 7 0.38 27.64 -33.59
C GLU A 7 -0.51 27.57 -32.34
N ASP A 8 -1.53 26.70 -32.37
CA ASP A 8 -2.38 26.43 -31.21
C ASP A 8 -1.51 25.71 -30.17
N ARG A 9 -0.75 26.51 -29.40
CA ARG A 9 -0.17 26.05 -28.15
C ARG A 9 -1.25 26.10 -27.09
N PHE A 10 -1.34 25.05 -26.26
CA PHE A 10 -2.15 25.12 -25.06
C PHE A 10 -1.70 26.32 -24.21
N ARG A 11 -2.67 27.14 -23.77
CA ARG A 11 -2.40 28.25 -22.84
C ARG A 11 -2.05 27.69 -21.47
N LYS A 12 -1.08 28.33 -20.81
CA LYS A 12 -0.74 28.04 -19.42
C LYS A 12 -1.87 28.45 -18.49
N TYR A 13 -1.93 27.87 -17.30
CA TYR A 13 -2.97 28.21 -16.33
C TYR A 13 -3.02 29.72 -16.05
N ASP A 14 -1.86 30.36 -15.90
CA ASP A 14 -1.79 31.80 -15.62
C ASP A 14 -2.27 32.67 -16.80
N GLU A 15 -2.34 32.12 -18.01
CA GLU A 15 -2.79 32.78 -19.24
C GLU A 15 -4.31 32.63 -19.49
N LEU A 16 -5.03 31.94 -18.62
CA LEU A 16 -6.48 31.72 -18.71
C LEU A 16 -7.28 32.88 -18.11
N GLU A 17 -8.48 33.10 -18.66
CA GLU A 17 -9.49 34.01 -18.09
C GLU A 17 -10.10 33.42 -16.81
N ASP A 18 -10.72 34.25 -15.98
CA ASP A 18 -11.19 33.83 -14.65
C ASP A 18 -12.27 32.74 -14.71
N ASP A 19 -13.16 32.78 -15.71
CA ASP A 19 -14.18 31.76 -15.95
C ASP A 19 -13.58 30.44 -16.45
N GLU A 20 -12.54 30.51 -17.28
CA GLU A 20 -11.79 29.35 -17.75
C GLU A 20 -11.03 28.67 -16.60
N LYS A 21 -10.46 29.46 -15.69
CA LYS A 21 -9.82 28.97 -14.46
C LYS A 21 -10.83 28.30 -13.54
N GLU A 22 -11.98 28.92 -13.33
CA GLU A 22 -13.04 28.34 -12.49
C GLU A 22 -13.47 26.96 -12.98
N VAL A 23 -13.70 26.80 -14.29
CA VAL A 23 -14.04 25.51 -14.89
C VAL A 23 -12.93 24.48 -14.67
N LEU A 24 -11.67 24.87 -14.90
CA LEU A 24 -10.52 23.98 -14.74
C LEU A 24 -10.31 23.55 -13.28
N ASP A 25 -10.45 24.48 -12.34
CA ASP A 25 -10.36 24.21 -10.90
C ASP A 25 -11.42 23.21 -10.43
N VAL A 26 -12.66 23.33 -10.92
CA VAL A 26 -13.71 22.35 -10.64
C VAL A 26 -13.31 20.96 -11.15
N PHE A 27 -12.76 20.85 -12.36
CA PHE A 27 -12.28 19.57 -12.88
C PHE A 27 -11.12 18.99 -12.05
N ARG A 28 -10.17 19.84 -11.61
CA ARG A 28 -9.06 19.43 -10.73
C ARG A 28 -9.59 18.92 -9.39
N GLN A 29 -10.50 19.65 -8.76
CA GLN A 29 -11.13 19.23 -7.50
C GLN A 29 -11.87 17.90 -7.64
N MET A 30 -12.62 17.70 -8.73
CA MET A 30 -13.29 16.42 -9.00
C MET A 30 -12.30 15.27 -9.15
N LYS A 31 -11.18 15.49 -9.86
CA LYS A 31 -10.12 14.49 -10.01
C LYS A 31 -9.45 14.17 -8.68
N LEU A 32 -9.04 15.20 -7.93
CA LEU A 32 -8.42 15.04 -6.61
C LEU A 32 -9.34 14.32 -5.62
N LEU A 33 -10.64 14.61 -5.66
CA LEU A 33 -11.62 13.90 -4.85
C LEU A 33 -11.74 12.41 -5.25
N ALA A 34 -11.70 12.11 -6.55
CA ALA A 34 -11.70 10.73 -7.03
C ALA A 34 -10.43 9.98 -6.58
N ASP A 35 -9.26 10.60 -6.73
CA ASP A 35 -7.98 10.04 -6.30
C ASP A 35 -7.93 9.86 -4.77
N TYR A 36 -8.41 10.83 -4.00
CA TYR A 36 -8.54 10.76 -2.54
C TYR A 36 -9.35 9.54 -2.10
N ASN A 37 -10.53 9.34 -2.68
CA ASN A 37 -11.39 8.21 -2.37
C ASN A 37 -10.74 6.88 -2.77
N LYS A 38 -10.03 6.85 -3.89
CA LYS A 38 -9.26 5.69 -4.34
C LYS A 38 -8.14 5.35 -3.36
N PHE A 39 -7.35 6.33 -2.94
CA PHE A 39 -6.28 6.12 -1.96
C PHE A 39 -6.82 5.65 -0.62
N LYS A 40 -7.93 6.22 -0.14
CA LYS A 40 -8.61 5.72 1.07
C LYS A 40 -9.01 4.25 0.93
N LEU A 41 -9.68 3.90 -0.16
CA LEU A 41 -10.12 2.53 -0.40
C LEU A 41 -8.94 1.54 -0.39
N TYR A 42 -7.86 1.85 -1.12
CA TYR A 42 -6.72 0.95 -1.18
C TYR A 42 -5.90 0.93 0.11
N LYS A 43 -5.82 2.06 0.83
CA LYS A 43 -5.25 2.08 2.18
C LYS A 43 -5.99 1.08 3.08
N TYR A 44 -7.32 1.11 3.11
CA TYR A 44 -8.10 0.17 3.92
C TYR A 44 -7.80 -1.30 3.55
N LYS A 45 -7.71 -1.61 2.25
CA LYS A 45 -7.36 -2.97 1.81
C LYS A 45 -5.96 -3.41 2.22
N VAL A 46 -5.01 -2.47 2.25
CA VAL A 46 -3.63 -2.76 2.69
C VAL A 46 -3.60 -2.95 4.20
N GLU A 47 -4.33 -2.14 4.97
CA GLU A 47 -4.45 -2.32 6.42
C GLU A 47 -5.08 -3.66 6.79
N ASP A 48 -6.15 -4.05 6.11
CA ASP A 48 -6.81 -5.36 6.26
C ASP A 48 -5.84 -6.52 5.97
N LEU A 49 -5.06 -6.42 4.87
CA LEU A 49 -4.06 -7.44 4.55
C LEU A 49 -2.91 -7.50 5.57
N ILE A 50 -2.48 -6.37 6.12
CA ILE A 50 -1.47 -6.35 7.20
C ILE A 50 -2.01 -7.09 8.43
N GLU A 51 -3.26 -6.86 8.80
CA GLU A 51 -3.92 -7.56 9.92
C GLU A 51 -3.99 -9.07 9.66
N ASP A 52 -4.37 -9.50 8.45
CA ASP A 52 -4.36 -10.91 8.04
C ASP A 52 -2.98 -11.56 8.22
N TYR A 53 -1.90 -10.87 7.89
CA TYR A 53 -0.53 -11.38 8.08
C TYR A 53 -0.17 -11.49 9.56
N GLU A 54 -0.57 -10.53 10.40
CA GLU A 54 -0.35 -10.58 11.84
C GLU A 54 -1.06 -11.77 12.48
N ASP A 55 -2.31 -12.01 12.08
CA ASP A 55 -3.12 -13.16 12.51
C ASP A 55 -2.54 -14.49 12.02
N LEU A 56 -2.09 -14.56 10.76
CA LEU A 56 -1.44 -15.73 10.20
C LEU A 56 -0.20 -16.13 11.00
N LYS A 57 0.65 -15.14 11.36
CA LYS A 57 1.86 -15.39 12.13
C LYS A 57 1.54 -15.96 13.50
N LYS A 58 0.54 -15.39 14.19
CA LYS A 58 0.09 -15.90 15.49
C LYS A 58 -0.46 -17.32 15.37
N LEU A 59 -1.31 -17.58 14.39
CA LEU A 59 -1.87 -18.91 14.15
C LEU A 59 -0.76 -19.94 13.88
N ARG A 60 0.26 -19.56 13.10
CA ARG A 60 1.41 -20.42 12.81
C ARG A 60 2.16 -20.82 14.08
N GLU A 61 2.40 -19.87 14.99
CA GLU A 61 3.06 -20.13 16.26
C GLU A 61 2.25 -21.07 17.16
N GLU A 62 0.94 -20.87 17.23
CA GLU A 62 0.04 -21.74 17.99
C GLU A 62 0.01 -23.17 17.44
N ILE A 63 -0.02 -23.33 16.11
CA ILE A 63 0.03 -24.65 15.45
C ILE A 63 1.35 -25.35 15.77
N GLN A 64 2.48 -24.63 15.73
CA GLN A 64 3.78 -25.22 16.04
C GLN A 64 3.87 -25.66 17.50
N ALA A 65 3.44 -24.84 18.44
CA ALA A 65 3.44 -25.20 19.86
C ALA A 65 2.62 -26.47 20.12
N LYS A 66 1.43 -26.59 19.51
CA LYS A 66 0.58 -27.77 19.61
C LYS A 66 1.24 -29.00 18.98
N TYR A 67 1.84 -28.84 17.80
CA TYR A 67 2.52 -29.92 17.09
C TYR A 67 3.63 -30.54 17.94
N PHE A 68 4.53 -29.71 18.49
CA PHE A 68 5.62 -30.20 19.34
C PHE A 68 5.11 -30.84 20.63
N SER A 69 4.11 -30.24 21.27
CA SER A 69 3.50 -30.82 22.47
C SER A 69 2.97 -32.23 22.21
N VAL A 70 2.26 -32.45 21.10
CA VAL A 70 1.73 -33.78 20.73
C VAL A 70 2.85 -34.72 20.34
N TYR A 71 3.81 -34.25 19.56
CA TYR A 71 4.94 -35.08 19.12
C TYR A 71 5.74 -35.60 20.31
N ASP A 72 6.08 -34.72 21.27
CA ASP A 72 6.80 -35.10 22.48
C ASP A 72 6.02 -36.10 23.33
N GLU A 73 4.69 -35.95 23.44
CA GLU A 73 3.82 -36.92 24.12
C GLU A 73 3.89 -38.30 23.45
N LEU A 74 3.75 -38.37 22.12
CA LEU A 74 3.82 -39.63 21.37
C LEU A 74 5.19 -40.32 21.48
N VAL A 75 6.28 -39.55 21.50
CA VAL A 75 7.64 -40.09 21.71
C VAL A 75 7.82 -40.59 23.14
N ASN A 76 7.36 -39.82 24.14
CA ASN A 76 7.48 -40.19 25.55
C ASN A 76 6.64 -41.41 25.92
N GLU A 77 5.51 -41.62 25.25
CA GLU A 77 4.68 -42.83 25.38
C GLU A 77 5.19 -44.00 24.53
N GLU A 78 6.34 -43.86 23.87
CA GLU A 78 6.95 -44.88 22.99
C GLU A 78 5.99 -45.34 21.85
N LEU A 79 5.06 -44.47 21.44
CA LEU A 79 4.09 -44.76 20.38
C LEU A 79 4.69 -44.55 18.97
N ILE A 80 5.71 -43.70 18.86
CA ILE A 80 6.48 -43.45 17.65
C ILE A 80 7.98 -43.36 17.97
N GLU A 81 8.83 -43.59 16.97
CA GLU A 81 10.27 -43.31 17.09
C GLU A 81 10.56 -41.82 16.90
N GLY A 82 11.42 -41.27 17.74
CA GLY A 82 11.81 -39.87 17.70
C GLY A 82 12.85 -39.57 16.62
N GLU A 83 12.43 -39.13 15.43
CA GLU A 83 13.34 -38.74 14.34
C GLU A 83 13.34 -37.23 14.02
N LEU A 84 12.45 -36.46 14.67
CA LEU A 84 12.26 -35.06 14.33
C LEU A 84 13.45 -34.20 14.75
N ASP A 85 14.11 -33.61 13.75
CA ASP A 85 15.13 -32.61 13.98
C ASP A 85 14.48 -31.23 14.19
N ALA A 86 14.35 -30.83 15.46
CA ALA A 86 13.84 -29.53 15.85
C ALA A 86 14.60 -28.36 15.19
N SER A 87 15.87 -28.56 14.78
CA SER A 87 16.66 -27.56 14.07
C SER A 87 16.19 -27.34 12.62
N ILE A 88 15.81 -28.40 11.91
CA ILE A 88 15.26 -28.29 10.53
C ILE A 88 13.94 -27.51 10.55
N TRP A 89 13.10 -27.76 11.56
CA TRP A 89 11.85 -27.02 11.73
C TRP A 89 12.05 -25.56 12.13
N GLY A 90 13.08 -25.28 12.95
CA GLY A 90 13.50 -23.91 13.25
C GLY A 90 13.89 -23.13 12.00
N ILE A 91 14.68 -23.75 11.11
CA ILE A 91 15.10 -23.15 9.83
C ILE A 91 13.89 -22.85 8.94
N ALA A 92 12.97 -23.81 8.79
CA ALA A 92 11.77 -23.62 7.97
C ALA A 92 10.88 -22.48 8.51
N ARG A 93 10.71 -22.39 9.84
CA ARG A 93 9.97 -21.30 10.49
C ARG A 93 10.64 -19.94 10.25
N GLU A 94 11.95 -19.86 10.41
CA GLU A 94 12.70 -18.61 10.20
C GLU A 94 12.53 -18.11 8.76
N GLN A 95 12.66 -19.00 7.77
CA GLN A 95 12.47 -18.66 6.36
C GLN A 95 11.03 -18.19 6.03
N GLU A 96 10.01 -18.86 6.59
CA GLU A 96 8.61 -18.44 6.45
C GLU A 96 8.40 -17.03 7.04
N ASN A 97 8.92 -16.80 8.24
CA ASN A 97 8.82 -15.50 8.91
C ASN A 97 9.56 -14.39 8.16
N GLU A 98 10.76 -14.65 7.61
CA GLU A 98 11.51 -13.69 6.80
C GLU A 98 10.73 -13.28 5.56
N THR A 99 10.07 -14.23 4.91
CA THR A 99 9.23 -13.99 3.73
C THR A 99 8.06 -13.07 4.10
N TRP A 100 7.29 -13.43 5.12
CA TRP A 100 6.14 -12.63 5.56
C TRP A 100 6.54 -11.25 6.09
N ASN A 101 7.69 -11.13 6.75
CA ASN A 101 8.21 -9.84 7.20
C ASN A 101 8.54 -8.92 6.01
N SER A 102 9.10 -9.48 4.94
CA SER A 102 9.40 -8.72 3.72
C SER A 102 8.10 -8.24 3.04
N GLU A 103 7.09 -9.09 2.97
CA GLU A 103 5.77 -8.72 2.44
C GLU A 103 5.08 -7.64 3.29
N LEU A 104 5.11 -7.78 4.62
CA LEU A 104 4.60 -6.77 5.56
C LEU A 104 5.33 -5.43 5.42
N GLN A 105 6.65 -5.44 5.21
CA GLN A 105 7.42 -4.23 4.97
C GLN A 105 6.92 -3.51 3.71
N LEU A 106 6.78 -4.24 2.60
CA LEU A 106 6.27 -3.68 1.34
C LEU A 106 4.86 -3.10 1.51
N MET A 107 3.98 -3.79 2.24
CA MET A 107 2.64 -3.28 2.53
C MET A 107 2.68 -2.03 3.42
N GLY A 108 3.57 -1.97 4.40
CA GLY A 108 3.79 -0.79 5.23
C GLY A 108 4.28 0.44 4.42
N GLU A 109 5.17 0.22 3.47
CA GLU A 109 5.63 1.26 2.53
C GLU A 109 4.48 1.76 1.64
N ILE A 110 3.68 0.85 1.08
CA ILE A 110 2.49 1.18 0.28
C ILE A 110 1.48 2.00 1.11
N LYS A 111 1.19 1.56 2.34
CA LYS A 111 0.31 2.29 3.27
C LYS A 111 0.81 3.71 3.51
N THR A 112 2.10 3.86 3.81
CA THR A 112 2.74 5.16 4.06
C THR A 112 2.60 6.07 2.85
N ASN A 113 2.80 5.54 1.64
CA ASN A 113 2.64 6.30 0.40
C ASN A 113 1.20 6.79 0.20
N PHE A 114 0.20 5.96 0.51
CA PHE A 114 -1.21 6.39 0.46
C PHE A 114 -1.51 7.47 1.50
N GLU A 115 -0.98 7.35 2.72
CA GLU A 115 -1.16 8.37 3.77
C GLU A 115 -0.56 9.72 3.36
N LEU A 116 0.62 9.71 2.75
CA LEU A 116 1.24 10.92 2.21
C LEU A 116 0.39 11.52 1.09
N ALA A 117 -0.06 10.72 0.12
CA ALA A 117 -0.88 11.20 -0.99
C ALA A 117 -2.21 11.80 -0.50
N ILE A 118 -2.89 11.12 0.44
CA ILE A 118 -4.10 11.61 1.10
C ILE A 118 -3.82 12.96 1.77
N LYS A 119 -2.73 13.06 2.54
CA LYS A 119 -2.36 14.29 3.24
C LYS A 119 -2.08 15.43 2.26
N MET A 120 -1.38 15.18 1.16
CA MET A 120 -1.10 16.19 0.13
C MET A 120 -2.38 16.73 -0.51
N ILE A 121 -3.40 15.89 -0.68
CA ILE A 121 -4.71 16.34 -1.15
C ILE A 121 -5.41 17.19 -0.08
N GLU A 122 -5.39 16.76 1.18
CA GLU A 122 -6.02 17.48 2.29
C GLU A 122 -5.37 18.84 2.61
N THR A 123 -4.06 18.97 2.41
CA THR A 123 -3.33 20.24 2.63
C THR A 123 -3.34 21.16 1.41
N GLY A 124 -3.87 20.72 0.27
CA GLY A 124 -3.84 21.47 -1.00
C GLY A 124 -2.52 21.42 -1.75
N GLU A 125 -1.50 20.72 -1.22
CA GLU A 125 -0.20 20.53 -1.89
C GLU A 125 -0.35 19.84 -3.25
N ALA A 126 -1.27 18.86 -3.35
CA ALA A 126 -1.53 18.16 -4.61
C ALA A 126 -2.13 19.08 -5.68
N GLU A 127 -2.99 20.02 -5.28
CA GLU A 127 -3.57 21.02 -6.19
C GLU A 127 -2.51 21.99 -6.70
N GLN A 128 -1.66 22.50 -5.80
CA GLN A 128 -0.55 23.38 -6.17
C GLN A 128 0.42 22.69 -7.14
N MET A 129 0.74 21.41 -6.91
CA MET A 129 1.62 20.65 -7.82
C MET A 129 1.05 20.51 -9.23
N ILE A 130 -0.27 20.36 -9.36
CA ILE A 130 -0.94 20.30 -10.68
C ILE A 130 -0.82 21.65 -11.38
N ILE A 131 -1.13 22.74 -10.67
CA ILE A 131 -1.05 24.11 -11.22
C ILE A 131 0.38 24.43 -11.67
N ASP A 132 1.38 24.11 -10.85
CA ASP A 132 2.79 24.35 -11.17
C ASP A 132 3.23 23.60 -12.42
N ASP A 133 2.71 22.39 -12.65
CA ASP A 133 3.02 21.58 -13.83
C ASP A 133 2.35 22.14 -15.10
N GLU A 134 1.09 22.59 -15.01
CA GLU A 134 0.36 23.22 -16.11
C GLU A 134 0.90 24.61 -16.48
N ASN A 135 1.75 25.19 -15.63
CA ASN A 135 2.46 26.43 -15.87
C ASN A 135 3.90 26.23 -16.41
N LYS A 136 4.40 25.01 -16.57
CA LYS A 136 5.71 24.73 -17.21
C LYS A 136 5.67 24.98 -18.72
#